data_AF-A0AAV1BB07-F1
#
_entry.id   AF-A0AAV1BB07-F1
#
_cell.length_a   1.000
_cell.length_b   1.000
_cell.length_c   1.000
_cell.angle_alpha   90.00
_cell.angle_beta   90.00
_cell.angle_gamma   90.00
#
_symmetry.space_group_name_H-M   'P 1'
#
loop_
_entity.id
_entity.type
_entity.pdbx_description
1 polymer ?
#
loop_
_entity_poly.entity_id
_entity_poly.type
_entity_poly.pdbx_seq_one_letter_code
_entity_poly.pdbx_strand_id
1 'polypeptide(L)'
;MAMDDSHSSLFNLGILDTLTQDELHEILDSYDTFCNATQSLLGGADDLSYGAQFVSHVHTLFMELTLTEQDAAHWVYRGEGAANIVVSYTGSSPSYIGKVMRIRKSPRKASAIPGVRNTIALSPHERLIWKEVHELISSSDKEIAGQLYVDHVMKPLLGSKYVDAGSHILVTKEFLMTVEKNVDSQRPASRVDVSQVDKQCDFALLMSDHSIFPQGIETLALLLTISLFFI
;
A
#
# COMPACT_ATOMS: atom_id res chain seq x y z
N MET A 1 -10.46 38.79 -12.77
CA MET A 1 -9.60 38.21 -11.71
C MET A 1 -10.31 36.95 -11.28
N ALA A 2 -10.01 35.84 -11.96
CA ALA A 2 -10.76 34.60 -11.83
C ALA A 2 -10.25 33.82 -10.62
N MET A 3 -11.18 33.46 -9.73
CA MET A 3 -11.02 32.41 -8.72
C MET A 3 -10.79 31.10 -9.48
N ASP A 4 -9.67 30.45 -9.24
CA ASP A 4 -9.38 29.12 -9.75
C ASP A 4 -9.81 28.13 -8.66
N ASP A 5 -10.96 27.49 -8.88
CA ASP A 5 -11.53 26.46 -8.02
C ASP A 5 -10.65 25.21 -8.11
N SER A 6 -9.71 25.12 -7.18
CA SER A 6 -8.85 23.95 -7.01
C SER A 6 -9.63 22.77 -6.44
N HIS A 7 -10.35 22.05 -7.31
CA HIS A 7 -10.86 20.72 -7.03
C HIS A 7 -9.69 19.72 -7.00
N SER A 8 -9.20 19.48 -5.79
CA SER A 8 -8.39 18.32 -5.44
C SER A 8 -9.21 17.04 -5.67
N SER A 9 -9.20 16.48 -6.88
CA SER A 9 -9.71 15.12 -7.14
C SER A 9 -8.62 14.10 -6.79
N LEU A 10 -8.25 14.01 -5.51
CA LEU A 10 -7.39 12.94 -4.99
C LEU A 10 -8.11 11.58 -4.93
N PHE A 11 -9.39 11.55 -5.27
CA PHE A 11 -10.16 10.34 -5.52
C PHE A 11 -10.62 10.40 -6.96
N ASN A 12 -10.21 9.42 -7.77
CA ASN A 12 -10.78 9.21 -9.08
C ASN A 12 -12.21 8.68 -8.85
N LEU A 13 -13.16 9.59 -8.60
CA LEU A 13 -14.58 9.27 -8.34
C LEU A 13 -15.23 8.59 -9.55
N GLY A 14 -14.54 8.50 -10.69
CA GLY A 14 -14.96 7.69 -11.84
C GLY A 14 -15.20 6.21 -11.50
N ILE A 15 -14.66 5.68 -10.40
CA ILE A 15 -15.08 4.37 -9.87
C ILE A 15 -16.53 4.40 -9.40
N LEU A 16 -16.98 5.48 -8.75
CA LEU A 16 -18.38 5.61 -8.34
C LEU A 16 -19.32 5.69 -9.54
N ASP A 17 -18.85 6.27 -10.65
CA ASP A 17 -19.61 6.31 -11.90
C ASP A 17 -19.72 4.94 -12.60
N THR A 18 -18.89 3.97 -12.20
CA THR A 18 -18.95 2.58 -12.69
C THR A 18 -19.76 1.64 -11.81
N LEU A 19 -20.15 2.09 -10.60
CA LEU A 19 -20.96 1.28 -9.70
C LEU A 19 -22.43 1.30 -10.15
N THR A 20 -23.02 0.12 -10.20
CA THR A 20 -24.46 -0.04 -10.35
C THR A 20 -25.21 0.47 -9.11
N GLN A 21 -26.49 0.78 -9.26
CA GLN A 21 -27.33 1.19 -8.11
C GLN A 21 -27.40 0.09 -7.04
N ASP A 22 -27.37 -1.17 -7.45
CA ASP A 22 -27.40 -2.31 -6.53
C ASP A 22 -26.09 -2.40 -5.72
N GLU A 23 -24.93 -2.24 -6.37
CA GLU A 23 -23.61 -2.20 -5.69
C GLU A 23 -23.49 -1.00 -4.74
N LEU A 24 -24.01 0.17 -5.14
CA LEU A 24 -24.06 1.34 -4.25
C LEU A 24 -24.94 1.09 -3.03
N HIS A 25 -26.08 0.42 -3.20
CA HIS A 25 -26.97 0.09 -2.08
C HIS A 25 -26.30 -0.89 -1.12
N GLU A 26 -25.63 -1.92 -1.64
CA GLU A 26 -24.88 -2.89 -0.84
C GLU A 26 -23.74 -2.23 -0.04
N ILE A 27 -23.01 -1.30 -0.64
CA ILE A 27 -21.96 -0.53 0.05
C ILE A 27 -22.56 0.33 1.18
N LEU A 28 -23.67 1.02 0.92
CA LEU A 28 -24.33 1.87 1.92
C LEU A 28 -24.91 1.03 3.07
N ASP A 29 -25.56 -0.09 2.77
CA ASP A 29 -26.11 -1.00 3.77
C ASP A 29 -25.01 -1.61 4.65
N SER A 30 -23.87 -1.98 4.05
CA SER A 30 -22.69 -2.47 4.78
C SER A 30 -22.11 -1.39 5.69
N TYR A 31 -21.99 -0.14 5.20
CA TYR A 31 -21.50 0.99 5.97
C TYR A 31 -22.42 1.35 7.14
N ASP A 32 -23.73 1.39 6.92
CA ASP A 32 -24.72 1.66 7.96
C ASP A 32 -24.73 0.56 9.02
N THR A 33 -24.61 -0.70 8.61
CA THR A 33 -24.47 -1.84 9.53
C THR A 33 -23.23 -1.71 10.41
N PHE A 34 -22.09 -1.34 9.83
CA PHE A 34 -20.85 -1.08 10.57
C PHE A 34 -21.00 0.10 11.55
N CYS A 35 -21.60 1.21 11.12
CA CYS A 35 -21.83 2.39 11.95
C CYS A 35 -22.75 2.06 13.14
N ASN A 36 -23.83 1.33 12.91
CA ASN A 36 -24.77 0.90 13.94
C ASN A 36 -24.12 -0.04 14.96
N ALA A 37 -23.30 -0.99 14.50
CA ALA A 37 -22.53 -1.88 15.38
C ALA A 37 -21.52 -1.09 16.24
N THR A 38 -20.84 -0.11 15.65
CA THR A 38 -19.85 0.74 16.34
C THR A 38 -20.52 1.65 17.38
N GLN A 39 -21.64 2.30 17.03
CA GLN A 39 -22.40 3.14 17.96
C GLN A 39 -22.96 2.32 19.13
N SER A 40 -23.43 1.10 18.87
CA SER A 40 -23.93 0.19 19.90
C SER A 40 -22.82 -0.27 20.85
N LEU A 41 -21.62 -0.53 20.32
CA LEU A 41 -20.44 -0.89 21.12
C LEU A 41 -19.95 0.28 21.99
N LEU A 42 -19.90 1.50 21.44
CA LEU A 42 -19.50 2.71 22.17
C LEU A 42 -20.58 3.19 23.16
N GLY A 43 -21.85 2.90 22.88
CA GLY A 43 -23.00 3.27 23.70
C GLY A 43 -23.19 2.43 24.98
N GLY A 44 -22.38 1.39 25.18
CA GLY A 44 -22.37 0.60 26.41
C GLY A 44 -23.61 -0.29 26.60
N ALA A 45 -24.24 -0.75 25.52
CA ALA A 45 -25.22 -1.82 25.65
C ALA A 45 -24.52 -3.08 26.17
N ASP A 46 -24.95 -3.63 27.32
CA ASP A 46 -24.42 -4.86 27.95
C ASP A 46 -24.57 -6.14 27.10
N ASP A 47 -24.94 -6.00 25.82
CA ASP A 47 -25.14 -7.09 24.89
C ASP A 47 -23.85 -7.36 24.08
N LEU A 48 -23.14 -8.40 24.52
CA LEU A 48 -21.90 -8.90 23.90
C LEU A 48 -22.08 -9.37 22.44
N SER A 49 -23.32 -9.55 21.95
CA SER A 49 -23.59 -9.98 20.57
C SER A 49 -23.18 -8.94 19.53
N TYR A 50 -23.26 -7.65 19.84
CA TYR A 50 -22.84 -6.56 18.95
C TYR A 50 -21.32 -6.51 18.79
N GLY A 51 -20.56 -6.87 19.82
CA GLY A 51 -19.11 -7.03 19.71
C GLY A 51 -18.73 -8.13 18.72
N ALA A 52 -19.44 -9.27 18.74
CA ALA A 52 -19.21 -10.35 17.77
C ALA A 52 -19.60 -9.94 16.34
N GLN A 53 -20.69 -9.19 16.16
CA GLN A 53 -21.08 -8.67 14.85
C GLN A 53 -20.08 -7.66 14.31
N PHE A 54 -19.58 -6.75 15.14
CA PHE A 54 -18.53 -5.79 14.76
C PHE A 54 -17.26 -6.52 14.31
N VAL A 55 -16.79 -7.48 15.11
CA VAL A 55 -15.60 -8.29 14.77
C VAL A 55 -15.82 -9.06 13.46
N SER A 56 -17.02 -9.62 13.24
CA SER A 56 -17.34 -10.30 11.99
C SER A 56 -17.30 -9.36 10.78
N HIS A 57 -17.85 -8.16 10.87
CA HIS A 57 -17.82 -7.19 9.77
C HIS A 57 -16.40 -6.70 9.48
N VAL A 58 -15.64 -6.36 10.52
CA VAL A 58 -14.21 -5.99 10.38
C VAL A 58 -13.44 -7.14 9.75
N HIS A 59 -13.69 -8.39 10.15
CA HIS A 59 -13.04 -9.56 9.56
C HIS A 59 -13.41 -9.77 8.09
N THR A 60 -14.68 -9.57 7.72
CA THR A 60 -15.12 -9.65 6.31
C THR A 60 -14.44 -8.57 5.47
N LEU A 61 -14.45 -7.32 5.91
CA LEU A 61 -13.77 -6.22 5.23
C LEU A 61 -12.26 -6.47 5.12
N PHE A 62 -11.66 -7.01 6.18
CA PHE A 62 -10.25 -7.38 6.18
C PHE A 62 -9.95 -8.45 5.12
N MET A 63 -10.78 -9.50 5.02
CA MET A 63 -10.62 -10.54 4.00
C MET A 63 -10.79 -9.99 2.57
N GLU A 64 -11.75 -9.08 2.36
CA GLU A 64 -12.03 -8.51 1.04
C GLU A 64 -10.93 -7.56 0.54
N LEU A 65 -10.28 -6.84 1.47
CA LEU A 65 -9.20 -5.89 1.17
C LEU A 65 -7.79 -6.53 1.16
N THR A 66 -7.69 -7.84 1.41
CA THR A 66 -6.42 -8.57 1.47
C THR A 66 -6.14 -9.31 0.17
N LEU A 67 -4.97 -9.07 -0.42
CA LEU A 67 -4.52 -9.86 -1.57
C LEU A 67 -4.07 -11.27 -1.15
N THR A 68 -4.59 -12.24 -1.87
CA THR A 68 -4.44 -13.67 -1.61
C THR A 68 -3.50 -14.34 -2.62
N GLU A 69 -3.20 -15.63 -2.44
CA GLU A 69 -2.30 -16.37 -3.35
C GLU A 69 -2.69 -16.24 -4.83
N GLN A 70 -4.00 -16.25 -5.11
CA GLN A 70 -4.56 -16.20 -6.46
C GLN A 70 -4.24 -14.88 -7.16
N ASP A 71 -4.22 -13.78 -6.40
CA ASP A 71 -3.96 -12.44 -6.92
C ASP A 71 -2.52 -12.29 -7.43
N ALA A 72 -1.58 -13.09 -6.93
CA ALA A 72 -0.16 -13.02 -7.28
C ALA A 72 0.11 -13.25 -8.78
N ALA A 73 -0.81 -13.91 -9.51
CA ALA A 73 -0.69 -14.10 -10.96
C ALA A 73 -0.81 -12.80 -11.76
N HIS A 74 -1.40 -11.75 -11.18
CA HIS A 74 -1.61 -10.45 -11.82
C HIS A 74 -0.50 -9.44 -11.53
N TRP A 75 0.58 -9.85 -10.86
CA TRP A 75 1.69 -8.97 -10.50
C TRP A 75 2.99 -9.48 -11.14
N VAL A 76 3.60 -8.65 -11.98
CA VAL A 76 4.82 -9.00 -12.72
C VAL A 76 6.01 -8.19 -12.24
N TYR A 77 7.20 -8.80 -12.25
CA TYR A 77 8.43 -8.13 -11.81
C TYR A 77 8.72 -6.86 -12.65
N ARG A 78 9.00 -5.76 -11.97
CA ARG A 78 9.36 -4.47 -12.59
C ARG A 78 10.80 -4.07 -12.29
N GLY A 79 11.28 -4.37 -11.08
CA GLY A 79 12.62 -4.05 -10.64
C GLY A 79 12.80 -4.22 -9.14
N GLU A 80 13.99 -3.95 -8.62
CA GLU A 80 14.24 -3.97 -7.18
C GLU A 80 15.34 -3.00 -6.76
N GLY A 81 15.22 -2.49 -5.53
CA GLY A 81 16.27 -1.74 -4.84
C GLY A 81 16.95 -2.58 -3.76
N ALA A 82 17.66 -1.94 -2.83
CA ALA A 82 18.22 -2.66 -1.67
C ALA A 82 17.13 -3.20 -0.74
N ALA A 83 16.08 -2.42 -0.49
CA ALA A 83 15.05 -2.72 0.51
C ALA A 83 13.76 -3.34 -0.04
N ASN A 84 13.42 -3.12 -1.31
CA ASN A 84 12.11 -3.48 -1.86
C ASN A 84 12.21 -4.16 -3.23
N ILE A 85 11.31 -5.10 -3.49
CA ILE A 85 10.95 -5.59 -4.84
C ILE A 85 9.77 -4.75 -5.32
N VAL A 86 9.75 -4.40 -6.60
CA VAL A 86 8.64 -3.69 -7.24
C VAL A 86 8.01 -4.60 -8.29
N VAL A 87 6.70 -4.77 -8.20
CA VAL A 87 5.89 -5.51 -9.17
C VAL A 87 4.80 -4.59 -9.74
N SER A 88 4.51 -4.71 -11.04
CA SER A 88 3.45 -3.94 -11.72
C SER A 88 2.21 -4.79 -11.93
N TYR A 89 1.03 -4.19 -11.79
CA TYR A 89 -0.24 -4.88 -12.01
C TYR A 89 -0.52 -5.08 -13.50
N THR A 90 -0.93 -6.30 -13.87
CA THR A 90 -1.29 -6.69 -15.25
C THR A 90 -2.65 -7.39 -15.33
N GLY A 91 -3.44 -7.38 -14.24
CA GLY A 91 -4.80 -7.90 -14.25
C GLY A 91 -5.82 -6.87 -14.75
N SER A 92 -7.09 -7.18 -14.55
CA SER A 92 -8.22 -6.36 -15.01
C SER A 92 -8.99 -5.67 -13.89
N SER A 93 -8.62 -5.86 -12.61
CA SER A 93 -9.30 -5.21 -11.49
C SER A 93 -9.09 -3.69 -11.52
N PRO A 94 -10.15 -2.88 -11.62
CA PRO A 94 -10.05 -1.42 -11.72
C PRO A 94 -9.25 -0.77 -10.59
N SER A 95 -9.30 -1.35 -9.38
CA SER A 95 -8.60 -0.85 -8.19
C SER A 95 -7.07 -0.85 -8.33
N TYR A 96 -6.53 -1.68 -9.24
CA TYR A 96 -5.08 -1.90 -9.38
C TYR A 96 -4.53 -1.54 -10.76
N ILE A 97 -5.38 -1.20 -11.73
CA ILE A 97 -4.93 -0.76 -13.06
C ILE A 97 -4.04 0.49 -12.91
N GLY A 98 -2.87 0.45 -13.56
CA GLY A 98 -1.90 1.54 -13.50
C GLY A 98 -1.20 1.67 -12.14
N LYS A 99 -1.20 0.61 -11.32
CA LYS A 99 -0.50 0.57 -10.02
C LYS A 99 0.72 -0.34 -10.05
N VAL A 100 1.68 0.01 -9.20
CA VAL A 100 2.80 -0.85 -8.80
C VAL A 100 2.72 -1.12 -7.31
N MET A 101 3.25 -2.27 -6.90
CA MET A 101 3.37 -2.66 -5.50
C MET A 101 4.83 -2.77 -5.12
N ARG A 102 5.19 -2.18 -3.98
CA ARG A 102 6.48 -2.34 -3.33
C ARG A 102 6.37 -3.34 -2.20
N ILE A 103 7.15 -4.40 -2.29
CA ILE A 103 7.19 -5.50 -1.33
C ILE A 103 8.52 -5.47 -0.62
N ARG A 104 8.46 -5.45 0.72
CA ARG A 104 9.63 -5.40 1.60
C ARG A 104 10.49 -6.64 1.47
N LYS A 105 11.81 -6.45 1.50
CA LYS A 105 12.80 -7.53 1.54
C LYS A 105 13.35 -7.74 2.94
N SER A 106 13.74 -8.97 3.21
CA SER A 106 14.54 -9.37 4.36
C SER A 106 15.90 -9.93 3.91
N PRO A 107 16.99 -9.69 4.68
CA PRO A 107 18.25 -10.39 4.45
C PRO A 107 18.06 -11.90 4.54
N ARG A 108 18.72 -12.68 3.68
CA ARG A 108 18.78 -14.13 3.87
C ARG A 108 19.61 -14.44 5.12
N LYS A 109 19.27 -15.52 5.85
CA LYS A 109 19.92 -15.86 7.13
C LYS A 109 21.46 -15.93 7.06
N ALA A 110 22.03 -16.27 5.91
CA ALA A 110 23.49 -16.30 5.70
C ALA A 110 24.14 -14.90 5.55
N SER A 111 23.36 -13.89 5.14
CA SER A 111 23.79 -12.50 5.01
C SER A 111 23.37 -11.62 6.22
N ALA A 112 22.62 -12.19 7.17
CA ALA A 112 22.21 -11.49 8.38
C ALA A 112 23.38 -11.39 9.38
N ILE A 113 23.80 -10.17 9.70
CA ILE A 113 24.78 -9.93 10.77
C ILE A 113 24.11 -10.31 12.12
N PRO A 114 24.66 -11.29 12.87
CA PRO A 114 24.12 -11.64 14.19
C PRO A 114 24.18 -10.44 15.13
N GLY A 115 23.03 -10.00 15.64
CA GLY A 115 22.94 -8.88 16.61
C GLY A 115 22.26 -7.62 16.10
N VAL A 116 22.02 -7.47 14.79
CA VAL A 116 21.22 -6.35 14.23
C VAL A 116 19.74 -6.72 14.23
N ARG A 117 19.15 -6.90 15.41
CA ARG A 117 17.69 -6.93 15.60
C ARG A 117 17.27 -5.74 16.47
N ASN A 118 17.51 -4.53 15.98
CA ASN A 118 16.86 -3.34 16.52
C ASN A 118 15.90 -2.81 15.47
N THR A 119 14.75 -3.47 15.36
CA THR A 119 13.60 -3.04 14.54
C THR A 119 12.81 -1.96 15.29
N ILE A 120 13.49 -0.88 15.69
CA ILE A 120 12.79 0.35 16.07
C ILE A 120 12.68 1.15 14.79
N ALA A 121 11.48 1.59 14.42
CA ALA A 121 11.24 2.40 13.23
C ALA A 121 12.15 3.64 13.19
N LEU A 122 12.25 4.32 14.33
CA LEU A 122 13.03 5.53 14.54
C LEU A 122 13.84 5.40 15.83
N SER A 123 15.12 5.77 15.77
CA SER A 123 15.97 5.91 16.94
C SER A 123 15.44 6.98 17.91
N PRO A 124 15.86 6.98 19.19
CA PRO A 124 15.46 8.01 20.15
C PRO A 124 15.77 9.44 19.68
N HIS A 125 16.88 9.63 18.95
CA HIS A 125 17.25 10.94 18.42
C HIS A 125 16.36 11.36 17.24
N GLU A 126 16.04 10.43 16.33
CA GLU A 126 15.10 10.71 15.23
C GLU A 126 13.70 11.06 15.76
N ARG A 127 13.25 10.40 16.82
CA ARG A 127 11.98 10.76 17.49
C ARG A 127 11.99 12.18 18.06
N LEU A 128 13.13 12.67 18.53
CA LEU A 128 13.25 14.05 19.03
C LEU A 128 13.21 15.07 17.88
N ILE A 129 13.80 14.75 16.73
CA ILE A 129 13.76 15.59 15.53
C ILE A 129 12.32 15.70 15.02
N TRP A 130 11.60 14.58 14.96
CA TRP A 130 10.24 14.49 14.43
C TRP A 130 9.15 14.62 15.50
N LYS A 131 9.46 15.17 16.68
CA LYS A 131 8.56 15.22 17.83
C LYS A 131 7.19 15.88 17.57
N GLU A 132 7.13 16.78 16.59
CA GLU A 132 5.91 17.51 16.21
C GLU A 132 5.00 16.71 15.26
N VAL A 133 5.49 15.58 14.72
CA VAL A 133 4.72 14.67 13.85
C VAL A 133 4.39 13.40 14.64
N HIS A 134 3.34 13.48 15.46
CA HIS A 134 2.98 12.43 16.42
C HIS A 134 2.77 11.06 15.78
N GLU A 135 2.16 11.00 14.59
CA GLU A 135 1.92 9.76 13.85
C GLU A 135 3.23 9.07 13.44
N LEU A 136 4.23 9.87 13.04
CA LEU A 136 5.54 9.35 12.62
C LEU A 136 6.31 8.73 13.80
N ILE A 137 6.29 9.39 14.96
CA ILE A 137 7.03 8.90 16.15
C ILE A 137 6.32 7.74 16.87
N SER A 138 5.01 7.58 16.68
CA SER A 138 4.24 6.48 17.25
C SER A 138 4.42 5.17 16.46
N SER A 139 4.85 5.26 15.20
CA SER A 139 5.10 4.09 14.36
C SER A 139 6.21 3.18 14.92
N SER A 140 5.93 1.88 14.94
CA SER A 140 6.88 0.83 15.33
C SER A 140 7.54 0.15 14.11
N ASP A 141 6.96 0.31 12.92
CA ASP A 141 7.43 -0.28 11.67
C ASP A 141 8.12 0.77 10.77
N LYS A 142 9.25 0.38 10.17
CA LYS A 142 10.09 1.30 9.36
C LYS A 142 9.41 1.72 8.06
N GLU A 143 8.64 0.84 7.45
CA GLU A 143 7.96 1.09 6.19
C GLU A 143 6.76 2.00 6.41
N ILE A 144 6.02 1.79 7.51
CA ILE A 144 4.95 2.70 7.93
C ILE A 144 5.53 4.08 8.26
N ALA A 145 6.62 4.15 9.03
CA ALA A 145 7.29 5.41 9.33
C ALA A 145 7.80 6.09 8.04
N GLY A 146 8.31 5.31 7.08
CA GLY A 146 8.72 5.82 5.77
C GLY A 146 7.58 6.45 4.98
N GLN A 147 6.41 5.80 4.95
CA GLN A 147 5.20 6.35 4.30
C GLN A 147 4.75 7.66 4.98
N LEU A 148 4.67 7.66 6.32
CA LEU A 148 4.28 8.84 7.10
C LEU A 148 5.26 10.00 6.93
N TYR A 149 6.56 9.71 6.82
CA TYR A 149 7.56 10.72 6.49
C TYR A 149 7.31 11.32 5.10
N VAL A 150 7.02 10.49 4.09
CA VAL A 150 6.70 10.98 2.76
C VAL A 150 5.43 11.85 2.80
N ASP A 151 4.40 11.44 3.53
CA ASP A 151 3.11 12.13 3.54
C ASP A 151 3.12 13.42 4.38
N HIS A 152 3.72 13.42 5.56
CA HIS A 152 3.70 14.57 6.47
C HIS A 152 4.90 15.51 6.35
N VAL A 153 6.00 15.06 5.74
CA VAL A 153 7.22 15.87 5.59
C VAL A 153 7.50 16.17 4.13
N MET A 154 7.64 15.15 3.28
CA MET A 154 8.07 15.37 1.89
C MET A 154 6.98 16.00 1.03
N LYS A 155 5.74 15.53 1.16
CA LYS A 155 4.61 16.00 0.36
C LYS A 155 4.31 17.50 0.58
N PRO A 156 4.31 18.06 1.81
CA PRO A 156 4.19 19.51 2.03
C PRO A 156 5.34 20.34 1.43
N LEU A 157 6.56 19.80 1.40
CA LEU A 157 7.75 20.53 0.94
C LEU A 157 7.90 20.50 -0.59
N LEU A 158 7.58 19.38 -1.23
CA LEU A 158 7.78 19.15 -2.67
C LEU A 158 6.49 19.33 -3.49
N GLY A 159 5.33 19.35 -2.81
CA GLY A 159 4.02 19.47 -3.43
C GLY A 159 3.36 18.12 -3.72
N SER A 160 2.08 18.02 -3.38
CA SER A 160 1.25 16.82 -3.56
C SER A 160 1.09 16.36 -4.99
N LYS A 161 1.33 17.25 -5.97
CA LYS A 161 1.32 16.92 -7.39
C LYS A 161 2.46 15.97 -7.80
N TYR A 162 3.58 15.98 -7.06
CA TYR A 162 4.82 15.30 -7.45
C TYR A 162 5.20 14.15 -6.53
N VAL A 163 4.49 14.00 -5.41
CA VAL A 163 4.81 13.02 -4.37
C VAL A 163 3.60 12.12 -4.12
N ASP A 164 3.72 10.87 -4.57
CA ASP A 164 2.84 9.77 -4.17
C ASP A 164 3.45 9.07 -2.95
N ALA A 165 2.75 9.15 -1.81
CA ALA A 165 3.15 8.45 -0.59
C ALA A 165 2.82 6.95 -0.65
N GLY A 166 1.94 6.55 -1.57
CA GLY A 166 1.35 5.22 -1.63
C GLY A 166 0.33 4.97 -0.51
N SER A 167 -0.33 3.82 -0.61
CA SER A 167 -1.24 3.29 0.40
C SER A 167 -0.81 1.88 0.79
N HIS A 168 -0.97 1.53 2.07
CA HIS A 168 -0.77 0.15 2.49
C HIS A 168 -1.92 -0.73 1.99
N ILE A 169 -1.57 -1.92 1.51
CA ILE A 169 -2.52 -2.97 1.16
C ILE A 169 -2.14 -4.24 1.90
N LEU A 170 -3.15 -4.92 2.44
CA LEU A 170 -2.96 -6.18 3.15
C LEU A 170 -2.63 -7.29 2.17
N VAL A 171 -1.74 -8.19 2.59
CA VAL A 171 -1.31 -9.33 1.78
C VAL A 171 -1.22 -10.57 2.65
N THR A 172 -1.62 -11.71 2.12
CA THR A 172 -1.38 -12.98 2.81
C THR A 172 0.08 -13.42 2.68
N LYS A 173 0.50 -14.29 3.60
CA LYS A 173 1.81 -14.93 3.51
C LYS A 173 1.94 -15.74 2.22
N GLU A 174 0.86 -16.41 1.80
CA GLU A 174 0.78 -17.23 0.59
C GLU A 174 0.95 -16.37 -0.66
N PHE A 175 0.32 -15.19 -0.71
CA PHE A 175 0.58 -14.18 -1.75
C PHE A 175 2.07 -13.86 -1.85
N LEU A 176 2.71 -13.52 -0.74
CA LEU A 176 4.13 -13.16 -0.73
C LEU A 176 5.06 -14.31 -1.15
N MET A 177 4.74 -15.54 -0.74
CA MET A 177 5.48 -16.73 -1.17
C MET A 177 5.36 -16.97 -2.67
N THR A 178 4.17 -16.80 -3.22
CA THR A 178 3.91 -16.99 -4.65
C THR A 178 4.53 -15.87 -5.49
N VAL A 179 4.46 -14.62 -5.03
CA VAL A 179 5.18 -13.50 -5.68
C VAL A 179 6.68 -13.78 -5.71
N GLU A 180 7.29 -14.17 -4.59
CA GLU A 180 8.74 -14.49 -4.55
C GLU A 180 9.13 -15.53 -5.60
N LYS A 181 8.35 -16.60 -5.71
CA LYS A 181 8.55 -17.66 -6.71
C LYS A 181 8.42 -17.13 -8.14
N ASN A 182 7.42 -16.29 -8.41
CA ASN A 182 7.13 -15.76 -9.75
C ASN A 182 8.24 -14.80 -10.23
N VAL A 183 8.88 -14.08 -9.32
CA VAL A 183 9.93 -13.11 -9.66
C VAL A 183 11.34 -13.70 -9.64
N ASP A 184 11.56 -14.88 -9.04
CA ASP A 184 12.90 -15.45 -8.78
C ASP A 184 13.78 -15.52 -10.04
N SER A 185 13.22 -15.99 -11.16
CA SER A 185 13.94 -16.10 -12.44
C SER A 185 14.20 -14.76 -13.14
N GLN A 186 13.52 -13.69 -12.74
CA GLN A 186 13.62 -12.35 -13.34
C GLN A 186 14.56 -11.44 -12.54
N ARG A 187 14.87 -11.82 -11.29
CA ARG A 187 15.75 -11.07 -10.41
C ARG A 187 17.23 -11.30 -10.77
N PRO A 188 18.10 -10.28 -10.68
CA PRO A 188 19.53 -10.49 -10.83
C PRO A 188 20.07 -11.46 -9.76
N ALA A 189 20.89 -12.43 -10.16
CA ALA A 189 21.44 -13.46 -9.25
C ALA A 189 22.07 -12.85 -7.98
N SER A 190 22.86 -11.78 -8.14
CA SER A 190 23.50 -11.06 -7.02
C SER A 190 22.50 -10.49 -6.00
N ARG A 191 21.26 -10.22 -6.40
CA ARG A 191 20.18 -9.75 -5.52
C ARG A 191 19.44 -10.90 -4.83
N VAL A 192 19.26 -12.02 -5.55
CA VAL A 192 18.62 -13.25 -5.03
C VAL A 192 19.43 -13.84 -3.87
N ASP A 193 20.76 -13.80 -3.98
CA ASP A 193 21.68 -14.37 -2.99
C ASP A 193 21.66 -13.63 -1.65
N VAL A 194 21.50 -12.30 -1.66
CA VAL A 194 21.64 -11.47 -0.46
C VAL A 194 20.31 -11.19 0.25
N SER A 195 19.19 -11.25 -0.48
CA SER A 195 17.88 -10.82 0.03
C SER A 195 16.71 -11.60 -0.57
N GLN A 196 15.67 -11.76 0.22
CA GLN A 196 14.44 -12.48 -0.12
C GLN A 196 13.22 -11.64 0.28
N VAL A 197 12.01 -12.00 -0.18
CA VAL A 197 10.78 -11.32 0.26
C VAL A 197 10.59 -11.53 1.76
N ASP A 198 10.20 -10.49 2.50
CA ASP A 198 9.82 -10.66 3.91
C ASP A 198 8.41 -11.25 4.03
N LYS A 199 8.36 -12.58 4.16
CA LYS A 199 7.13 -13.38 4.30
C LYS A 199 6.40 -13.19 5.64
N GLN A 200 6.98 -12.44 6.58
CA GLN A 200 6.33 -12.11 7.85
C GLN A 200 5.63 -10.74 7.82
N CYS A 201 5.83 -9.97 6.74
CA CYS A 201 5.10 -8.73 6.50
C CYS A 201 3.69 -9.08 6.02
N ASP A 202 2.65 -8.52 6.62
CA ASP A 202 1.24 -8.71 6.24
C ASP A 202 0.70 -7.53 5.40
N PHE A 203 1.57 -6.61 4.99
CA PHE A 203 1.23 -5.52 4.09
C PHE A 203 2.31 -5.27 3.02
N ALA A 204 1.92 -4.59 1.96
CA ALA A 204 2.77 -4.02 0.93
C ALA A 204 2.36 -2.56 0.67
N LEU A 205 3.20 -1.79 -0.03
CA LEU A 205 2.89 -0.41 -0.39
C LEU A 205 2.46 -0.34 -1.86
N LEU A 206 1.19 0.00 -2.09
CA LEU A 206 0.58 0.22 -3.40
C LEU A 206 0.80 1.67 -3.82
N MET A 207 1.27 1.91 -5.04
CA MET A 207 1.55 3.23 -5.57
C MET A 207 1.12 3.33 -7.03
N SER A 208 1.02 4.56 -7.55
CA SER A 208 0.79 4.78 -8.97
C SER A 208 2.01 4.37 -9.79
N ASP A 209 1.79 3.70 -10.92
CA ASP A 209 2.87 3.39 -11.86
C ASP A 209 3.21 4.65 -12.66
N HIS A 210 4.25 5.36 -12.22
CA HIS A 210 4.72 6.58 -12.88
C HIS A 210 5.35 6.36 -14.26
N SER A 211 5.42 5.11 -14.75
CA SER A 211 5.77 4.83 -16.15
C SER A 211 4.57 4.79 -17.10
N ILE A 212 3.35 4.90 -16.57
CA ILE A 212 2.10 4.91 -17.32
C ILE A 212 1.48 6.32 -17.25
N PHE A 213 1.01 6.82 -18.39
CA PHE A 213 0.36 8.14 -18.49
C PHE A 213 -1.13 7.97 -18.85
N PRO A 214 -2.07 8.45 -18.02
CA PRO A 214 -3.50 8.21 -18.22
C PRO A 214 -4.11 8.96 -19.42
N GLN A 215 -3.42 9.94 -20.03
CA GLN A 215 -3.95 10.79 -21.11
C GLN A 215 -3.41 10.44 -22.53
N GLY A 216 -2.89 9.23 -22.75
CA GLY A 216 -2.17 8.89 -24.00
C GLY A 216 -2.90 7.98 -25.01
N ILE A 217 -4.19 7.67 -24.84
CA ILE A 217 -4.90 6.73 -25.73
C ILE A 217 -5.62 7.46 -26.88
N GLU A 218 -4.91 8.33 -27.60
CA GLU A 218 -5.37 8.76 -28.94
C GLU A 218 -4.43 8.31 -30.07
N THR A 219 -3.29 7.70 -29.78
CA THR A 219 -2.46 7.07 -30.83
C THR A 219 -1.48 6.09 -30.22
N LEU A 220 -1.11 5.03 -30.95
CA LEU A 220 -0.02 4.09 -30.61
C LEU A 220 1.32 4.83 -30.42
N ALA A 221 1.49 5.49 -29.27
CA ALA A 221 2.70 6.22 -28.92
C ALA A 221 3.58 5.37 -28.00
N LEU A 222 4.84 5.22 -28.37
CA LEU A 222 5.88 4.68 -27.50
C LEU A 222 6.13 5.67 -26.36
N LEU A 223 5.90 5.24 -25.12
CA LEU A 223 6.18 6.03 -23.92
C LEU A 223 7.58 5.71 -23.39
N LEU A 224 8.36 6.75 -23.10
CA LEU A 224 9.68 6.64 -22.50
C LEU A 224 9.67 7.30 -21.11
N THR A 225 10.00 6.54 -20.07
CA THR A 225 10.17 7.05 -18.70
C THR A 225 11.63 6.90 -18.29
N ILE A 226 12.22 7.96 -17.75
CA ILE A 226 13.62 7.98 -17.30
C ILE A 226 13.63 8.04 -15.77
N SER A 227 14.34 7.09 -15.14
CA SER A 227 14.64 7.13 -13.71
C SER A 227 16.06 7.65 -13.52
N LEU A 228 16.21 8.80 -12.86
CA LEU A 228 17.50 9.37 -12.50
C LEU A 228 17.84 8.94 -11.07
N PHE A 229 18.98 8.27 -10.90
CA PHE A 229 19.55 7.95 -9.59
C PHE A 229 20.71 8.90 -9.34
N PHE A 230 20.60 9.73 -8.30
CA PHE A 230 21.73 10.52 -7.81
C PHE A 230 22.56 9.60 -6.90
N ILE A 231 23.80 9.30 -7.33
CA ILE A 231 24.80 8.50 -6.59
C ILE A 231 25.64 9.44 -5.72
#